data_AF-A0A485KUA9-F1
#
_entry.id   AF-A0A485KUA9-F1
#
_cell.length_a   1.000
_cell.length_b   1.000
_cell.length_c   1.000
_cell.angle_alpha   90.00
_cell.angle_beta   90.00
_cell.angle_gamma   90.00
#
_symmetry.space_group_name_H-M   'P 1'
#
loop_
_entity.id
_entity.type
_entity.pdbx_description
1 polymer ?
#
loop_
_entity_poly.entity_id
_entity_poly.type
_entity_poly.pdbx_seq_one_letter_code
_entity_poly.pdbx_strand_id
1 'polypeptide(L)'
;MDYLKLDCAAMMEPVWSWNPSVGAAGISLGGDLKSITSLNKLTAESVMGNTSVAEFYLQIDRFGEHTYIGFNQNSPFSFNAWNHGYYLRVDSGKLAAMSGNGGTIEFGLSVVPGDKLTAIEKHETENLR
;
A
#
# COMPACT_ATOMS: atom_id res chain seq x y z
N MET A 1 6.55 -16.54 6.89
CA MET A 1 6.42 -16.18 5.47
C MET A 1 5.15 -15.37 5.38
N ASP A 2 5.27 -14.12 4.94
CA ASP A 2 4.23 -13.10 5.04
C ASP A 2 3.79 -12.84 3.60
N TYR A 3 2.53 -13.12 3.29
CA TYR A 3 1.97 -13.21 1.93
C TYR A 3 0.85 -12.20 1.74
N LEU A 4 1.07 -11.15 0.97
CA LEU A 4 0.03 -10.19 0.68
C LEU A 4 -0.60 -10.50 -0.70
N LYS A 5 -1.56 -11.43 -0.75
CA LYS A 5 -2.33 -11.63 -2.00
C LYS A 5 -3.42 -10.56 -2.10
N LEU A 6 -3.28 -9.67 -3.06
CA LEU A 6 -4.14 -8.51 -3.24
C LEU A 6 -5.11 -8.79 -4.40
N ASP A 7 -6.37 -9.07 -4.07
CA ASP A 7 -7.43 -9.14 -5.07
C ASP A 7 -8.26 -7.84 -5.05
N CYS A 8 -8.19 -7.10 -6.17
CA CYS A 8 -9.16 -6.16 -6.76
C CYS A 8 -8.67 -4.71 -7.07
N ALA A 9 -9.06 -4.21 -8.23
CA ALA A 9 -9.33 -2.79 -8.44
C ALA A 9 -10.74 -2.71 -9.05
N ALA A 10 -11.58 -1.80 -8.56
CA ALA A 10 -12.82 -1.47 -9.27
C ALA A 10 -12.46 -1.08 -10.71
N MET A 11 -13.20 -1.64 -11.65
CA MET A 11 -12.99 -1.49 -13.08
C MET A 11 -13.17 -0.03 -13.50
N MET A 12 -12.09 0.74 -13.54
CA MET A 12 -11.97 1.93 -14.36
C MET A 12 -10.75 1.73 -15.24
N GLU A 13 -10.96 1.60 -16.55
CA GLU A 13 -9.88 1.66 -17.52
C GLU A 13 -9.02 2.93 -17.26
N PRO A 14 -7.68 2.81 -17.24
CA PRO A 14 -6.91 1.62 -17.59
C PRO A 14 -6.88 0.54 -16.48
N VAL A 15 -6.82 -0.73 -16.89
CA VAL A 15 -6.64 -1.88 -15.98
C VAL A 15 -5.46 -1.64 -15.03
N TRP A 16 -5.76 -1.35 -13.77
CA TRP A 16 -4.77 -1.06 -12.74
C TRP A 16 -3.99 -2.32 -12.35
N SER A 17 -2.67 -2.28 -12.27
CA SER A 17 -1.84 -3.39 -11.81
C SER A 17 -0.66 -2.88 -10.99
N TRP A 18 0.08 -3.78 -10.32
CA TRP A 18 1.37 -3.42 -9.78
C TRP A 18 2.36 -3.13 -10.90
N ASN A 19 3.23 -2.13 -10.68
CA ASN A 19 4.22 -1.72 -11.65
C ASN A 19 5.52 -2.51 -11.46
N PRO A 20 5.87 -3.42 -12.39
CA PRO A 20 7.09 -4.22 -12.27
C PRO A 20 8.36 -3.37 -12.40
N SER A 21 8.32 -2.17 -13.01
CA SER A 21 9.51 -1.32 -13.18
C SER A 21 9.85 -0.50 -11.93
N VAL A 22 8.93 -0.41 -10.97
CA VAL A 22 9.09 0.38 -9.74
C VAL A 22 9.03 -0.50 -8.48
N GLY A 23 8.92 -1.82 -8.65
CA GLY A 23 9.03 -2.78 -7.55
C GLY A 23 10.47 -2.92 -7.07
N ALA A 24 10.67 -2.94 -5.75
CA ALA A 24 11.96 -3.28 -5.16
C ALA A 24 12.35 -4.73 -5.47
N ALA A 25 13.66 -5.03 -5.48
CA ALA A 25 14.19 -6.34 -5.85
C ALA A 25 13.73 -7.51 -4.95
N GLY A 26 13.34 -7.23 -3.70
CA GLY A 26 12.75 -8.23 -2.81
C GLY A 26 11.22 -8.35 -2.91
N ILE A 27 10.59 -7.74 -3.91
CA ILE A 27 9.17 -7.94 -4.20
C ILE A 27 9.03 -8.79 -5.46
N SER A 28 8.29 -9.89 -5.34
CA SER A 28 7.81 -10.67 -6.47
C SER A 28 6.36 -10.33 -6.75
N LEU A 29 6.02 -10.18 -8.03
CA LEU A 29 4.65 -9.97 -8.50
C LEU A 29 4.11 -11.26 -9.09
N GLY A 30 2.83 -11.55 -8.85
CA GLY A 30 2.14 -12.64 -9.53
C GLY A 30 2.06 -12.43 -11.04
N GLY A 31 1.78 -13.50 -11.80
CA GLY A 31 1.75 -13.44 -13.26
C GLY A 31 0.70 -12.49 -13.85
N ASP A 32 -0.35 -12.17 -13.10
CA ASP A 32 -1.38 -11.20 -13.44
C ASP A 32 -1.05 -9.76 -12.98
N LEU A 33 0.09 -9.57 -12.31
CA LEU A 33 0.52 -8.33 -11.68
C LEU A 33 -0.51 -7.77 -10.68
N LYS A 34 -1.32 -8.63 -10.06
CA LYS A 34 -2.30 -8.24 -9.02
C LYS A 34 -1.86 -8.62 -7.62
N SER A 35 -1.02 -9.64 -7.48
CA SER A 35 -0.51 -10.10 -6.19
C SER A 35 0.93 -9.69 -5.94
N ILE A 36 1.27 -9.49 -4.65
CA ILE A 36 2.60 -9.13 -4.17
C ILE A 36 3.08 -10.24 -3.22
N THR A 37 4.32 -10.66 -3.37
CA THR A 37 5.02 -11.47 -2.37
C THR A 37 6.31 -10.79 -1.99
N SER A 38 6.48 -10.51 -0.70
CA SER A 38 7.78 -10.09 -0.18
C SER A 38 8.71 -11.31 -0.06
N LEU A 39 9.90 -11.20 -0.66
CA LEU A 39 10.91 -12.24 -0.74
C LEU A 39 11.93 -12.16 0.40
N ASN A 40 12.01 -11.02 1.10
CA ASN A 40 12.94 -10.81 2.21
C ASN A 40 12.28 -10.00 3.34
N LYS A 41 12.77 -10.14 4.57
CA LYS A 41 12.27 -9.42 5.76
C LYS A 41 13.18 -8.27 6.20
N LEU A 42 14.30 -8.06 5.52
CA LEU A 42 15.42 -7.28 6.05
C LEU A 42 15.52 -5.88 5.46
N THR A 43 14.85 -5.61 4.34
CA THR A 43 14.88 -4.30 3.69
C THR A 43 13.48 -3.71 3.60
N ALA A 44 13.40 -2.39 3.85
CA ALA A 44 12.19 -1.64 3.59
C ALA A 44 11.99 -1.56 2.07
N GLU A 45 10.86 -2.07 1.60
CA GLU A 45 10.58 -2.24 0.19
C GLU A 45 9.16 -1.77 -0.13
N SER A 46 8.96 -1.36 -1.37
CA SER A 46 7.66 -0.92 -1.84
C SER A 46 7.47 -1.31 -3.30
N VAL A 47 6.22 -1.37 -3.70
CA VAL A 47 5.80 -1.36 -5.09
C VAL A 47 4.65 -0.37 -5.23
N MET A 48 4.54 0.24 -6.39
CA MET A 48 3.47 1.18 -6.73
C MET A 48 2.58 0.59 -7.80
N GLY A 49 1.35 1.11 -7.90
CA GLY A 49 0.50 0.87 -9.06
C GLY A 49 1.14 1.37 -10.36
N ASN A 50 0.74 0.81 -11.49
CA ASN A 50 1.15 1.22 -12.83
C ASN A 50 0.56 2.57 -13.25
N THR A 51 -0.48 3.03 -12.56
CA THR A 51 -1.14 4.32 -12.75
C THR A 51 -1.65 4.87 -11.42
N SER A 52 -1.84 6.17 -11.36
CA SER A 52 -2.50 6.84 -10.24
C SER A 52 -3.97 6.46 -10.15
N VAL A 53 -4.47 6.30 -8.93
CA VAL A 53 -5.88 6.02 -8.62
C VAL A 53 -6.29 6.79 -7.37
N ALA A 54 -7.55 7.20 -7.30
CA ALA A 54 -8.15 7.75 -6.08
C ALA A 54 -8.75 6.65 -5.20
N GLU A 55 -8.90 5.44 -5.72
CA GLU A 55 -9.52 4.33 -5.01
C GLU A 55 -8.90 3.00 -5.43
N PHE A 56 -8.65 2.12 -4.46
CA PHE A 56 -8.22 0.75 -4.71
C PHE A 56 -8.74 -0.21 -3.63
N TYR A 57 -8.75 -1.50 -3.96
CA TYR A 57 -9.24 -2.57 -3.10
C TYR A 57 -8.10 -3.55 -2.84
N LEU A 58 -8.03 -4.10 -1.65
CA LEU A 58 -6.99 -5.05 -1.30
C LEU A 58 -7.58 -6.15 -0.43
N GLN A 59 -7.39 -7.40 -0.83
CA GLN A 59 -7.48 -8.51 0.09
C GLN A 59 -6.13 -8.66 0.81
N ILE A 60 -6.13 -8.93 2.11
CA ILE A 60 -4.91 -9.10 2.89
C ILE A 60 -4.85 -10.54 3.33
N ASP A 61 -4.19 -11.39 2.55
CA ASP A 61 -4.10 -12.80 2.92
C ASP A 61 -3.20 -13.03 4.14
N ARG A 62 -2.10 -12.29 4.25
CA ARG A 62 -1.14 -12.29 5.36
C ARG A 62 -0.29 -11.02 5.30
N PHE A 63 0.36 -10.69 6.40
CA PHE A 63 1.24 -9.53 6.51
C PHE A 63 2.28 -9.77 7.61
N GLY A 64 3.36 -9.00 7.55
CA GLY A 64 4.40 -8.98 8.58
C GLY A 64 4.30 -7.74 9.45
N GLU A 65 5.16 -7.66 10.45
CA GLU A 65 5.41 -6.42 11.18
C GLU A 65 5.81 -5.32 10.19
N HIS A 66 5.34 -4.09 10.40
CA HIS A 66 5.66 -2.93 9.56
C HIS A 66 5.19 -3.07 8.11
N THR A 67 4.06 -3.74 7.87
CA THR A 67 3.40 -3.74 6.56
C THR A 67 2.56 -2.47 6.41
N TYR A 68 2.78 -1.71 5.34
CA TYR A 68 2.08 -0.46 5.06
C TYR A 68 1.29 -0.54 3.76
N ILE A 69 0.08 0.02 3.76
CA ILE A 69 -0.81 0.12 2.61
C ILE A 69 -1.29 1.55 2.50
N GLY A 70 -1.27 2.15 1.32
CA GLY A 70 -1.75 3.52 1.19
C GLY A 70 -1.43 4.22 -0.13
N PHE A 71 -1.55 5.54 -0.08
CA PHE A 71 -1.28 6.44 -1.20
C PHE A 71 0.07 7.13 -1.02
N ASN A 72 0.76 7.35 -2.13
CA ASN A 72 2.07 8.02 -2.20
C ASN A 72 2.07 8.96 -3.42
N GLN A 73 2.81 10.06 -3.33
CA GLN A 73 3.11 10.93 -4.46
C GLN A 73 4.10 10.23 -5.40
N ASN A 74 3.59 9.45 -6.36
CA ASN A 74 4.28 8.76 -7.48
C ASN A 74 5.83 8.82 -7.49
N SER A 75 6.46 8.30 -6.45
CA SER A 75 7.90 8.35 -6.23
C SER A 75 8.37 6.99 -5.74
N PRO A 76 9.43 6.41 -6.34
CA PRO A 76 10.02 5.15 -5.87
C PRO A 76 10.42 5.24 -4.40
N PHE A 77 10.42 4.11 -3.70
CA PHE A 77 10.87 4.10 -2.31
C PHE A 77 12.32 4.54 -2.15
N SER A 78 12.52 5.50 -1.26
CA SER A 78 13.83 5.99 -0.86
C SER A 78 13.97 5.87 0.65
N PHE A 79 14.85 4.98 1.12
CA PHE A 79 15.13 4.81 2.55
C PHE A 79 15.63 6.10 3.20
N ASN A 80 16.37 6.93 2.46
CA ASN A 80 16.95 8.17 2.99
C ASN A 80 15.93 9.29 3.15
N ALA A 81 14.88 9.31 2.32
CA ALA A 81 13.84 10.33 2.38
C ALA A 81 12.61 9.86 3.16
N TRP A 82 12.41 8.54 3.26
CA TRP A 82 11.14 7.89 3.55
C TRP A 82 10.05 8.32 2.55
N ASN A 83 9.10 7.44 2.25
CA ASN A 83 8.04 7.84 1.31
C ASN A 83 7.00 8.66 2.05
N HIS A 84 6.80 9.89 1.59
CA HIS A 84 5.72 10.76 2.05
C HIS A 84 4.41 10.29 1.43
N GLY A 85 3.37 10.15 2.23
CA GLY A 85 2.09 9.64 1.76
C GLY A 85 1.09 9.50 2.89
N TYR A 86 0.10 8.66 2.68
CA TYR A 86 -0.90 8.33 3.70
C TYR A 86 -1.05 6.83 3.75
N TYR A 87 -0.60 6.24 4.84
CA TYR A 87 -0.50 4.79 4.99
C TYR A 87 -1.25 4.29 6.22
N LEU A 88 -1.88 3.13 6.08
CA LEU A 88 -2.27 2.26 7.17
C LEU A 88 -1.13 1.27 7.44
N ARG A 89 -0.62 1.25 8.68
CA ARG A 89 0.21 0.19 9.21
C ARG A 89 -0.68 -0.97 9.62
N VAL A 90 -0.65 -2.05 8.84
CA VAL A 90 -1.61 -3.17 8.90
C VAL A 90 -1.50 -3.95 10.21
N ASP A 91 -0.29 -4.18 10.71
CA ASP A 91 -0.06 -4.97 11.93
C ASP A 91 -0.53 -4.29 13.21
N SER A 92 -0.63 -2.96 13.20
CA SER A 92 -0.99 -2.18 14.39
C SER A 92 -2.28 -1.36 14.22
N GLY A 93 -2.86 -1.30 13.02
CA GLY A 93 -4.05 -0.48 12.78
C GLY A 93 -3.83 1.03 12.90
N LYS A 94 -2.58 1.50 12.72
CA LYS A 94 -2.22 2.92 12.90
C LYS A 94 -2.08 3.60 11.55
N LEU A 95 -2.41 4.89 11.49
CA LEU A 95 -2.15 5.71 10.32
C LEU A 95 -0.76 6.35 10.41
N ALA A 96 -0.09 6.51 9.28
CA ALA A 96 1.21 7.14 9.16
C ALA A 96 1.24 8.07 7.94
N ALA A 97 1.83 9.26 8.09
CA ALA A 97 2.10 10.16 6.96
C ALA A 97 3.40 9.80 6.20
N MET A 98 4.19 8.88 6.76
CA MET A 98 5.45 8.41 6.21
C MET A 98 5.59 6.92 6.55
N SER A 99 5.97 6.09 5.58
CA SER A 99 6.27 4.68 5.86
C SER A 99 7.56 4.57 6.69
N GLY A 100 7.61 3.62 7.63
CA GLY A 100 8.81 3.32 8.42
C GLY A 100 9.20 4.33 9.52
N ASN A 101 8.52 5.47 9.63
CA ASN A 101 8.80 6.48 10.66
C ASN A 101 7.77 6.40 11.82
N GLY A 102 8.20 6.77 13.04
CA GLY A 102 7.40 6.71 14.27
C GLY A 102 6.25 7.72 14.36
N GLY A 103 6.06 8.57 13.36
CA GLY A 103 4.93 9.51 13.25
C GLY A 103 3.62 8.80 12.90
N THR A 104 3.14 7.97 13.84
CA THR A 104 1.89 7.22 13.70
C THR A 104 0.79 7.76 14.61
N ILE A 105 -0.45 7.72 14.15
CA ILE A 105 -1.65 8.09 14.91
C ILE A 105 -2.51 6.84 15.05
N GLU A 106 -3.04 6.60 16.26
CA GLU A 106 -4.00 5.52 16.50
C GLU A 106 -5.26 5.73 15.68
N PHE A 107 -5.62 4.74 14.86
CA PHE A 107 -6.85 4.76 14.05
C PHE A 107 -7.85 3.70 14.49
N GLY A 108 -7.40 2.68 15.23
CA GLY A 108 -8.29 1.69 15.86
C GLY A 108 -8.81 0.60 14.91
N LEU A 109 -8.22 0.47 13.72
CA LEU A 109 -8.59 -0.57 12.75
C LEU A 109 -7.78 -1.85 13.00
N SER A 110 -8.39 -2.90 13.52
CA SER A 110 -7.75 -4.21 13.60
C SER A 110 -7.86 -4.91 12.25
N VAL A 111 -6.74 -5.19 11.60
CA VAL A 111 -6.69 -5.95 10.35
C VAL A 111 -6.21 -7.37 10.62
N VAL A 112 -6.90 -8.36 10.06
CA VAL A 112 -6.55 -9.77 10.16
C VAL A 112 -6.40 -10.42 8.78
N PRO A 113 -5.63 -11.51 8.66
CA PRO A 113 -5.61 -12.35 7.46
C PRO A 113 -7.02 -12.69 6.95
N GLY A 114 -7.27 -12.42 5.67
CA GLY A 114 -8.55 -12.61 4.98
C GLY A 114 -9.38 -11.33 4.84
N ASP A 115 -9.03 -10.24 5.54
CA ASP A 115 -9.75 -8.98 5.43
C ASP A 115 -9.66 -8.38 4.03
N LYS A 116 -10.72 -7.65 3.66
CA LYS A 116 -10.77 -6.84 2.44
C LYS A 116 -10.84 -5.38 2.84
N LEU A 117 -9.85 -4.61 2.41
CA LEU A 117 -9.76 -3.18 2.64
C LEU A 117 -10.10 -2.43 1.36
N THR A 118 -10.77 -1.30 1.53
CA THR A 118 -10.96 -0.29 0.50
C THR A 118 -10.29 0.98 0.96
N ALA A 119 -9.40 1.52 0.14
CA ALA A 119 -8.76 2.81 0.38
C ALA A 119 -9.31 3.82 -0.62
N ILE A 120 -9.75 4.98 -0.13
CA ILE A 120 -10.34 6.05 -0.92
C ILE A 120 -9.66 7.36 -0.55
N GLU A 121 -9.03 8.02 -1.52
CA GLU A 121 -8.57 9.40 -1.44
C GLU A 121 -9.74 10.32 -1.81
N LYS A 122 -10.13 11.19 -0.87
CA LYS A 122 -11.16 12.21 -1.10
C LYS A 122 -10.53 13.58 -1.01
N HIS A 123 -10.66 14.37 -2.07
CA HIS A 123 -10.36 15.79 -2.04
C HIS A 123 -11.65 16.53 -1.65
N GLU A 124 -11.73 17.02 -0.42
CA GLU A 124 -12.78 17.95 -0.06
C GLU A 124 -12.44 19.31 -0.70
N THR A 125 -13.20 19.69 -1.73
CA THR A 125 -13.21 21.08 -2.19
C THR A 125 -13.94 21.91 -1.15
N GLU A 126 -13.18 22.57 -0.27
CA GLU A 126 -13.72 23.64 0.55
C GLU A 126 -14.30 24.70 -0.39
N ASN A 127 -15.63 24.79 -0.45
CA ASN A 127 -16.30 25.97 -0.96
C ASN A 127 -16.08 27.08 0.07
N LEU A 128 -14.88 27.67 0.07
CA LEU A 128 -14.60 28.93 0.76
C LEU A 128 -15.50 29.99 0.12
N ARG A 129 -16.60 30.31 0.82
CA ARG A 129 -17.49 31.44 0.51
C ARG A 129 -17.05 32.68 1.27
#